data_AF-A0A259I767-F1
#
_entry.id   AF-A0A259I767-F1
#
_cell.length_a   1.000
_cell.length_b   1.000
_cell.length_c   1.000
_cell.angle_alpha   90.00
_cell.angle_beta   90.00
_cell.angle_gamma   90.00
#
_symmetry.space_group_name_H-M   'P 1'
#
loop_
_entity.id
_entity.type
_entity.pdbx_description
1 polymer ?
#
loop_
_entity_poly.entity_id
_entity_poly.type
_entity_poly.pdbx_seq_one_letter_code
_entity_poly.pdbx_strand_id
1 'polypeptide(L)'
;MTDGELLAYCRDLYDATGPAALSFGALKAAGVYFPLYERGIRQKELISRLGIEDDYKQHKATQPLQRRDGRTTQRWTWDRIVQEAQKVTAEQGNLPPAAWFQQNGHQTLVQAVYYLGHTWEALRDAVGDFATSTFVESRNGLRWRSHPEASISNFLYARGIEHRRGDRYPDAYAAETGRSYGFYDLHFLASDGWIDVEVWGENPGGHGEAVYQTKREGKESFNASNPRFLGIEFRDCYDESRLAKILAPFIGSPAPYIFDRPTDRVIHSTHWSNTDELIEHCRALAAEMPDGKFPTEEWLRKRGKWTDRPGPAYNTLSVYIKTWLGGVRNLREILGQAEASTTKWDRPAVLAAWLTFWNAHGLTPSQVRGAARKVKAFDDATLREAGRLVSAVAKYADGADAANAELGITPSIQKKWTRESILEGYRRITATYGSTPNQIVYDRKAGRAVIPDDDYQLARQLIDATKREFSGLAEVLNLIGFQTPSRPRRPRRPRTKPTSSSTEL
;
A
#
# COMPACT_ATOMS: atom_id res chain seq x y z
N MET A 1 -50.83 57.82 -4.71
CA MET A 1 -49.73 57.18 -5.46
C MET A 1 -50.07 55.73 -5.70
N THR A 2 -49.90 55.21 -6.91
CA THR A 2 -49.94 53.78 -7.25
C THR A 2 -48.66 53.05 -6.80
N ASP A 3 -48.61 51.72 -6.90
CA ASP A 3 -47.39 50.94 -6.61
C ASP A 3 -46.24 51.34 -7.55
N GLY A 4 -46.53 51.57 -8.83
CA GLY A 4 -45.54 52.03 -9.81
C GLY A 4 -45.00 53.41 -9.50
N GLU A 5 -45.86 54.34 -9.08
CA GLU A 5 -45.44 55.69 -8.68
C GLU A 5 -44.59 55.70 -7.41
N LEU A 6 -44.87 54.82 -6.44
CA LEU A 6 -44.05 54.68 -5.23
C LEU A 6 -42.68 54.07 -5.54
N LEU A 7 -42.62 53.06 -6.40
CA LEU A 7 -41.37 52.44 -6.81
C LEU A 7 -40.50 53.41 -7.62
N ALA A 8 -41.10 54.16 -8.55
CA ALA A 8 -40.41 55.21 -9.31
C ALA A 8 -39.86 56.29 -8.38
N TYR A 9 -40.65 56.79 -7.43
CA TYR A 9 -40.18 57.78 -6.47
C TYR A 9 -39.04 57.26 -5.57
N CYS A 10 -39.13 56.00 -5.12
CA CYS A 10 -38.04 55.38 -4.37
C CYS A 10 -36.79 55.17 -5.23
N ARG A 11 -36.95 54.93 -6.53
CA ARG A 11 -35.85 54.85 -7.49
C ARG A 11 -35.17 56.21 -7.66
N ASP A 12 -35.93 57.28 -7.82
CA ASP A 12 -35.40 58.64 -7.93
C ASP A 12 -34.63 59.04 -6.66
N LEU A 13 -35.16 58.69 -5.48
CA LEU A 13 -34.46 58.89 -4.20
C LEU A 13 -33.12 58.13 -4.16
N TYR A 14 -33.13 56.87 -4.61
CA TYR A 14 -31.94 56.03 -4.69
C TYR A 14 -30.90 56.61 -5.67
N ASP A 15 -31.31 56.98 -6.87
CA ASP A 15 -30.40 57.51 -7.90
C ASP A 15 -29.79 58.86 -7.46
N ALA A 16 -30.51 59.65 -6.65
CA ALA A 16 -30.03 60.94 -6.15
C ALA A 16 -29.06 60.86 -4.96
N THR A 17 -29.29 59.93 -4.01
CA THR A 17 -28.56 59.90 -2.71
C THR A 17 -27.96 58.53 -2.37
N GLY A 18 -28.05 57.58 -3.30
CA GLY A 18 -27.53 56.24 -3.16
C GLY A 18 -28.32 55.38 -2.16
N PRO A 19 -27.75 54.24 -1.72
CA PRO A 19 -28.44 53.26 -0.89
C PRO A 19 -28.93 53.80 0.47
N ALA A 20 -28.35 54.89 0.98
CA ALA A 20 -28.76 55.52 2.24
C ALA A 20 -30.20 56.05 2.21
N ALA A 21 -30.68 56.47 1.03
CA ALA A 21 -32.02 56.98 0.78
C ALA A 21 -33.12 55.99 1.15
N LEU A 22 -32.79 54.70 1.05
CA LEU A 22 -33.73 53.61 1.29
C LEU A 22 -33.67 53.09 2.72
N SER A 23 -32.90 53.72 3.61
CA SER A 23 -32.91 53.40 5.04
C SER A 23 -34.26 53.75 5.69
N PHE A 24 -34.61 53.11 6.81
CA PHE A 24 -35.87 53.40 7.52
C PHE A 24 -36.01 54.89 7.85
N GLY A 25 -34.94 55.50 8.38
CA GLY A 25 -34.94 56.93 8.72
C GLY A 25 -35.16 57.82 7.50
N ALA A 26 -34.47 57.54 6.39
CA ALA A 26 -34.59 58.30 5.16
C ALA A 26 -35.97 58.13 4.50
N LEU A 27 -36.50 56.92 4.40
CA LEU A 27 -37.83 56.66 3.87
C LEU A 27 -38.93 57.30 4.73
N LYS A 28 -38.74 57.34 6.05
CA LYS A 28 -39.66 58.02 6.97
C LYS A 28 -39.58 59.54 6.83
N ALA A 29 -38.38 60.10 6.70
CA ALA A 29 -38.16 61.52 6.47
C ALA A 29 -38.71 62.00 5.11
N ALA A 30 -38.59 61.16 4.08
CA ALA A 30 -39.14 61.39 2.75
C ALA A 30 -40.66 61.13 2.65
N GLY A 31 -41.32 60.73 3.74
CA GLY A 31 -42.77 60.53 3.79
C GLY A 31 -43.29 59.27 3.08
N VAL A 32 -42.41 58.42 2.54
CA VAL A 32 -42.79 57.25 1.73
C VAL A 32 -42.80 55.92 2.50
N TYR A 33 -42.27 55.90 3.72
CA TYR A 33 -42.25 54.69 4.54
C TYR A 33 -43.65 54.12 4.84
N PHE A 34 -44.58 54.94 5.32
CA PHE A 34 -45.94 54.49 5.66
C PHE A 34 -46.72 54.03 4.42
N PRO A 35 -46.70 54.77 3.29
CA PRO A 35 -47.29 54.30 2.03
C PRO A 35 -46.77 52.93 1.54
N LEU A 36 -45.47 52.65 1.71
CA LEU A 36 -44.89 51.34 1.38
C LEU A 36 -45.38 50.25 2.35
N TYR A 37 -45.41 50.56 3.64
CA TYR A 37 -45.82 49.63 4.68
C TYR A 37 -47.30 49.22 4.57
N GLU A 38 -48.20 50.17 4.32
CA GLU A 38 -49.64 49.91 4.13
C GLU A 38 -49.91 48.97 2.94
N ARG A 39 -48.98 48.90 1.99
CA ARG A 39 -49.04 48.02 0.81
C ARG A 39 -48.29 46.70 1.00
N GLY A 40 -47.76 46.44 2.20
CA GLY A 40 -46.97 45.25 2.48
C GLY A 40 -45.58 45.24 1.81
N ILE A 41 -45.14 46.34 1.20
CA ILE A 41 -43.82 46.46 0.58
C ILE A 41 -42.80 46.77 1.69
N ARG A 42 -42.23 45.71 2.26
CA ARG A 42 -41.14 45.83 3.24
C ARG A 42 -39.86 46.29 2.57
N GLN A 43 -38.93 46.90 3.32
CA GLN A 43 -37.66 47.39 2.77
C GLN A 43 -36.88 46.34 1.96
N LYS A 44 -36.82 45.08 2.43
CA LYS A 44 -36.18 43.98 1.69
C LYS A 44 -36.83 43.72 0.32
N GLU A 45 -38.16 43.78 0.28
CA GLU A 45 -38.95 43.62 -0.94
C GLU A 45 -38.78 44.83 -1.87
N LEU A 46 -38.73 46.05 -1.32
CA LEU A 46 -38.44 47.26 -2.09
C LEU A 46 -37.09 47.19 -2.79
N ILE A 47 -36.03 46.81 -2.06
CA ILE A 47 -34.67 46.67 -2.60
C ILE A 47 -34.65 45.65 -3.75
N SER A 48 -35.34 44.52 -3.56
CA SER A 48 -35.49 43.47 -4.57
C SER A 48 -36.19 43.95 -5.83
N ARG A 49 -37.34 44.64 -5.67
CA ARG A 49 -38.10 45.21 -6.79
C ARG A 49 -37.36 46.32 -7.54
N LEU A 50 -36.40 46.97 -6.90
CA LEU A 50 -35.57 48.01 -7.50
C LEU A 50 -34.30 47.45 -8.18
N GLY A 51 -33.98 46.16 -8.00
CA GLY A 51 -32.80 45.51 -8.61
C GLY A 51 -31.46 46.05 -8.11
N ILE A 52 -31.38 46.41 -6.83
CA ILE A 52 -30.22 47.09 -6.20
C ILE A 52 -29.70 46.32 -4.97
N GLU A 53 -29.95 45.02 -4.91
CA GLU A 53 -29.63 44.16 -3.77
C GLU A 53 -28.14 44.22 -3.41
N ASP A 54 -27.26 44.16 -4.41
CA ASP A 54 -25.83 44.07 -4.17
C ASP A 54 -25.24 45.41 -3.73
N ASP A 55 -25.64 46.52 -4.36
CA ASP A 55 -25.28 47.88 -3.91
C ASP A 55 -25.77 48.16 -2.48
N TYR A 56 -27.01 47.78 -2.17
CA TYR A 56 -27.55 47.98 -0.83
C TYR A 56 -26.87 47.08 0.21
N LYS A 57 -26.51 45.84 -0.14
CA LYS A 57 -25.71 44.94 0.72
C LYS A 57 -24.32 45.54 1.00
N GLN A 58 -23.64 46.05 -0.02
CA GLN A 58 -22.33 46.70 0.12
C GLN A 58 -22.42 47.94 1.03
N HIS A 59 -23.39 48.81 0.81
CA HIS A 59 -23.61 49.97 1.68
C HIS A 59 -23.94 49.57 3.12
N LYS A 60 -24.77 48.55 3.33
CA LYS A 60 -25.04 48.04 4.68
C LYS A 60 -23.81 47.43 5.35
N ALA A 61 -22.83 46.93 4.59
CA ALA A 61 -21.58 46.41 5.12
C ALA A 61 -20.66 47.51 5.69
N THR A 62 -20.75 48.74 5.17
CA THR A 62 -19.94 49.89 5.64
C THR A 62 -20.56 50.62 6.84
N GLN A 63 -21.83 50.40 7.13
CA GLN A 63 -22.53 51.04 8.25
C GLN A 63 -22.36 50.26 9.57
N PRO A 64 -22.20 50.94 10.72
CA PRO A 64 -22.11 50.28 12.01
C PRO A 64 -23.46 49.68 12.43
N LEU A 65 -23.42 48.57 13.17
CA LEU A 65 -24.59 47.87 13.69
C LEU A 65 -25.01 48.48 15.03
N GLN A 66 -26.15 49.18 15.05
CA GLN A 66 -26.79 49.56 16.31
C GLN A 66 -27.51 48.36 16.93
N ARG A 67 -27.10 48.00 18.14
CA ARG A 67 -27.76 46.96 18.93
C ARG A 67 -28.95 47.54 19.69
N ARG A 68 -29.85 46.65 20.11
CA ARG A 68 -31.11 46.99 20.81
C ARG A 68 -30.89 47.68 22.17
N ASP A 69 -29.68 47.60 22.70
CA ASP A 69 -29.20 48.27 23.93
C ASP A 69 -28.59 49.65 23.67
N GLY A 70 -28.68 50.17 22.43
CA GLY A 70 -28.12 51.47 22.03
C GLY A 70 -26.61 51.45 21.74
N ARG A 71 -25.94 50.30 21.89
CA ARG A 71 -24.50 50.20 21.59
C ARG A 71 -24.27 50.11 20.09
N THR A 72 -23.39 50.96 19.60
CA THR A 72 -22.94 50.92 18.21
C THR A 72 -21.76 49.95 18.13
N THR A 73 -21.99 48.78 17.53
CA THR A 73 -20.94 47.80 17.26
C THR A 73 -20.55 47.87 15.80
N GLN A 74 -19.26 47.96 15.50
CA GLN A 74 -18.80 47.89 14.12
C GLN A 74 -19.18 46.54 13.51
N ARG A 75 -19.60 46.51 12.24
CA ARG A 75 -19.97 45.25 11.56
C ARG A 75 -18.74 44.38 11.39
N TRP A 76 -18.93 43.06 11.31
CA TRP A 76 -17.86 42.16 10.91
C TRP A 76 -17.72 42.22 9.39
N THR A 77 -16.53 42.60 8.93
CA THR A 77 -16.07 42.44 7.55
C THR A 77 -14.99 41.36 7.52
N TRP A 78 -14.72 40.79 6.35
CA TRP A 78 -13.65 39.80 6.23
C TRP A 78 -12.30 40.37 6.70
N ASP A 79 -11.91 41.55 6.22
CA ASP A 79 -10.65 42.20 6.62
C ASP A 79 -10.54 42.39 8.13
N ARG A 80 -11.64 42.77 8.79
CA ARG A 80 -11.65 42.93 10.25
C ARG A 80 -11.50 41.58 10.97
N ILE A 81 -12.15 40.54 10.47
CA ILE A 81 -11.98 39.18 11.00
C ILE A 81 -10.51 38.77 10.89
N VAL A 82 -9.88 39.00 9.73
CA VAL A 82 -8.46 38.69 9.49
C VAL A 82 -7.56 39.47 10.45
N GLN A 83 -7.77 40.79 10.62
CA GLN A 83 -7.00 41.61 11.54
C GLN A 83 -7.13 41.17 13.00
N GLU A 84 -8.34 40.86 13.46
CA GLU A 84 -8.56 40.37 14.83
C GLU A 84 -7.93 38.98 15.03
N ALA A 85 -8.00 38.11 14.03
CA ALA A 85 -7.35 36.80 14.06
C ALA A 85 -5.82 36.90 14.05
N GLN A 86 -5.24 37.87 13.33
CA GLN A 86 -3.79 38.13 13.33
C GLN A 86 -3.29 38.56 14.73
N LYS A 87 -4.06 39.37 15.47
CA LYS A 87 -3.72 39.75 16.85
C LYS A 87 -3.62 38.52 17.76
N VAL A 88 -4.63 37.64 17.70
CA VAL A 88 -4.63 36.40 18.47
C VAL A 88 -3.48 35.49 18.04
N THR A 89 -3.20 35.40 16.74
CA THR A 89 -2.09 34.60 16.19
C THR A 89 -0.74 35.11 16.68
N ALA A 90 -0.54 36.43 16.76
CA ALA A 90 0.68 37.02 17.28
C ALA A 90 0.90 36.74 18.77
N GLU A 91 -0.18 36.66 19.55
CA GLU A 91 -0.11 36.33 20.99
C GLU A 91 0.07 34.83 21.26
N GLN A 92 -0.61 33.98 20.50
CA GLN A 92 -0.64 32.52 20.71
C GLN A 92 0.42 31.77 19.89
N GLY A 93 1.10 32.45 18.97
CA GLY A 93 2.07 31.87 18.03
C GLY A 93 1.45 31.17 16.82
N ASN A 94 0.20 30.72 16.93
CA ASN A 94 -0.62 30.19 15.83
C ASN A 94 -2.09 30.61 16.01
N LEU A 95 -2.93 30.39 15.01
CA LEU A 95 -4.36 30.65 15.05
C LEU A 95 -5.04 29.52 15.83
N PRO A 96 -5.63 29.79 17.01
CA PRO A 96 -6.32 28.76 17.77
C PRO A 96 -7.55 28.20 17.02
N PRO A 97 -8.02 26.98 17.36
CA PRO A 97 -9.24 26.44 16.80
C PRO A 97 -10.46 27.30 17.18
N ALA A 98 -11.52 27.25 16.38
CA ALA A 98 -12.76 28.00 16.64
C ALA A 98 -13.33 27.77 18.06
N ALA A 99 -13.18 26.56 18.60
CA ALA A 99 -13.59 26.22 19.97
C ALA A 99 -12.85 27.06 21.02
N TRP A 100 -11.57 27.36 20.82
CA TRP A 100 -10.80 28.22 21.71
C TRP A 100 -11.37 29.65 21.68
N PHE A 101 -11.67 30.20 20.49
CA PHE A 101 -12.30 31.52 20.38
C PHE A 101 -13.67 31.57 21.08
N GLN A 102 -14.46 30.50 21.00
CA GLN A 102 -15.73 30.40 21.71
C GLN A 102 -15.56 30.43 23.24
N GLN A 103 -14.57 29.68 23.75
CA GLN A 103 -14.27 29.61 25.19
C GLN A 103 -13.65 30.90 25.75
N ASN A 104 -12.99 31.69 24.90
CA ASN A 104 -12.29 32.92 25.29
C ASN A 104 -13.06 34.20 24.91
N GLY A 105 -14.39 34.13 24.79
CA GLY A 105 -15.23 35.32 24.59
C GLY A 105 -15.24 35.91 23.17
N HIS A 106 -14.58 35.27 22.21
CA HIS A 106 -14.54 35.68 20.80
C HIS A 106 -15.55 34.93 19.91
N GLN A 107 -16.63 34.39 20.49
CA GLN A 107 -17.67 33.65 19.76
C GLN A 107 -18.26 34.43 18.58
N THR A 108 -18.35 35.76 18.69
CA THR A 108 -18.92 36.60 17.62
C THR A 108 -18.05 36.66 16.36
N LEU A 109 -16.72 36.51 16.49
CA LEU A 109 -15.79 36.39 15.36
C LEU A 109 -16.02 35.06 14.65
N VAL A 110 -16.13 33.96 15.40
CA VAL A 110 -16.41 32.61 14.87
C VAL A 110 -17.71 32.60 14.08
N GLN A 111 -18.77 33.17 14.63
CA GLN A 111 -20.05 33.30 13.94
C GLN A 111 -19.90 34.13 12.65
N ALA A 112 -19.19 35.25 12.71
CA ALA A 112 -19.01 36.13 11.56
C ALA A 112 -18.28 35.48 10.38
N VAL A 113 -17.27 34.64 10.64
CA VAL A 113 -16.58 33.86 9.60
C VAL A 113 -17.59 33.07 8.78
N TYR A 114 -18.42 32.26 9.46
CA TYR A 114 -19.41 31.41 8.79
C TYR A 114 -20.58 32.19 8.18
N TYR A 115 -21.02 33.28 8.82
CA TYR A 115 -22.10 34.13 8.28
C TYR A 115 -21.71 34.86 6.99
N LEU A 116 -20.43 35.21 6.83
CA LEU A 116 -19.91 35.80 5.60
C LEU A 116 -19.58 34.76 4.52
N GLY A 117 -19.91 33.48 4.75
CA GLY A 117 -19.67 32.40 3.78
C GLY A 117 -18.22 31.89 3.76
N HIS A 118 -17.36 32.36 4.67
CA HIS A 118 -15.99 31.89 4.79
C HIS A 118 -15.90 30.68 5.74
N THR A 119 -14.79 29.96 5.65
CA THR A 119 -14.46 28.86 6.57
C THR A 119 -13.39 29.30 7.56
N TRP A 120 -13.27 28.59 8.68
CA TRP A 120 -12.16 28.80 9.63
C TRP A 120 -10.78 28.61 8.99
N GLU A 121 -10.75 27.85 7.90
CA GLU A 121 -9.56 27.58 7.13
C GLU A 121 -9.21 28.71 6.17
N ALA A 122 -10.20 29.34 5.53
CA ALA A 122 -9.97 30.60 4.80
C ALA A 122 -9.38 31.67 5.73
N LEU A 123 -9.74 31.63 7.02
CA LEU A 123 -9.16 32.53 8.02
C LEU A 123 -7.70 32.17 8.31
N ARG A 124 -7.36 30.88 8.49
CA ARG A 124 -5.96 30.42 8.58
C ARG A 124 -5.13 30.86 7.38
N ASP A 125 -5.72 30.77 6.18
CA ASP A 125 -5.09 31.22 4.94
C ASP A 125 -4.76 32.70 4.96
N ALA A 126 -5.76 33.52 5.27
CA ALA A 126 -5.61 34.96 5.32
C ALA A 126 -4.63 35.44 6.41
N VAL A 127 -4.46 34.69 7.50
CA VAL A 127 -3.47 35.03 8.55
C VAL A 127 -2.11 34.36 8.38
N GLY A 128 -1.94 33.51 7.36
CA GLY A 128 -0.69 32.80 7.08
C GLY A 128 -0.32 31.72 8.12
N ASP A 129 -1.28 31.24 8.90
CA ASP A 129 -1.04 30.25 9.96
C ASP A 129 -1.26 28.80 9.48
N PHE A 130 -0.28 28.30 8.72
CA PHE A 130 -0.28 26.90 8.27
C PHE A 130 0.91 26.07 8.73
N ALA A 131 1.92 26.71 9.32
CA ALA A 131 3.13 26.02 9.75
C ALA A 131 2.85 24.88 10.76
N THR A 132 1.70 24.92 11.44
CA THR A 132 1.27 23.90 12.42
C THR A 132 -0.03 23.18 12.03
N SER A 133 -0.58 23.42 10.83
CA SER A 133 -1.88 22.87 10.44
C SER A 133 -1.78 21.42 9.96
N THR A 134 -2.74 20.58 10.37
CA THR A 134 -2.82 19.14 10.04
C THR A 134 -3.41 18.89 8.64
N PHE A 135 -3.13 19.75 7.66
CA PHE A 135 -3.62 19.56 6.30
C PHE A 135 -2.68 18.66 5.50
N VAL A 136 -3.25 17.98 4.52
CA VAL A 136 -2.51 17.14 3.57
C VAL A 136 -2.48 17.86 2.23
N GLU A 137 -1.30 18.15 1.70
CA GLU A 137 -1.15 18.83 0.40
C GLU A 137 -1.11 17.80 -0.74
N SER A 138 -1.94 17.99 -1.76
CA SER A 138 -1.86 17.24 -3.03
C SER A 138 -0.89 17.92 -4.00
N ARG A 139 -0.48 17.20 -5.05
CA ARG A 139 0.59 17.64 -5.93
C ARG A 139 0.33 18.90 -6.76
N ASN A 140 -0.92 19.27 -6.92
CA ASN A 140 -1.33 20.55 -7.50
C ASN A 140 -1.29 21.73 -6.50
N GLY A 141 -0.82 21.51 -5.27
CA GLY A 141 -0.75 22.54 -4.22
C GLY A 141 -2.06 22.77 -3.46
N LEU A 142 -3.15 22.06 -3.81
CA LEU A 142 -4.36 22.10 -3.01
C LEU A 142 -4.15 21.37 -1.68
N ARG A 143 -4.63 21.97 -0.60
CA ARG A 143 -4.61 21.38 0.73
C ARG A 143 -5.91 20.67 1.01
N TRP A 144 -5.90 19.64 1.84
CA TRP A 144 -7.08 18.82 2.14
C TRP A 144 -7.15 18.49 3.62
N ARG A 145 -8.36 18.29 4.13
CA ARG A 145 -8.61 17.98 5.55
C ARG A 145 -8.28 16.55 5.87
N SER A 146 -8.16 15.70 4.86
CA SER A 146 -7.90 14.28 5.02
C SER A 146 -7.02 13.73 3.90
N HIS A 147 -6.31 12.64 4.19
CA HIS A 147 -5.51 11.91 3.20
C HIS A 147 -6.34 11.34 2.03
N PRO A 148 -7.58 10.82 2.21
CA PRO A 148 -8.43 10.39 1.10
C PRO A 148 -8.74 11.49 0.09
N GLU A 149 -9.09 12.69 0.58
CA GLU A 149 -9.34 13.87 -0.25
C GLU A 149 -8.10 14.22 -1.10
N ALA A 150 -6.92 14.27 -0.46
CA ALA A 150 -5.66 14.52 -1.17
C ALA A 150 -5.34 13.41 -2.19
N SER A 151 -5.69 12.17 -1.89
CA SER A 151 -5.49 11.02 -2.78
C SER A 151 -6.36 11.12 -4.04
N ILE A 152 -7.63 11.50 -3.88
CA ILE A 152 -8.53 11.78 -5.01
C ILE A 152 -8.02 12.96 -5.83
N SER A 153 -7.62 14.05 -5.17
CA SER A 153 -7.02 15.22 -5.82
C SER A 153 -5.81 14.85 -6.67
N ASN A 154 -4.87 14.06 -6.14
CA ASN A 154 -3.72 13.59 -6.91
C ASN A 154 -4.13 12.73 -8.11
N PHE A 155 -5.12 11.85 -7.94
CA PHE A 155 -5.65 11.02 -9.02
C PHE A 155 -6.23 11.86 -10.18
N LEU A 156 -7.04 12.86 -9.84
CA LEU A 156 -7.66 13.78 -10.79
C LEU A 156 -6.61 14.66 -11.47
N TYR A 157 -5.69 15.22 -10.67
CA TYR A 157 -4.59 16.04 -11.15
C TYR A 157 -3.70 15.29 -12.16
N ALA A 158 -3.34 14.04 -11.85
CA ALA A 158 -2.57 13.19 -12.75
C ALA A 158 -3.27 12.96 -14.09
N ARG A 159 -4.59 13.12 -14.17
CA ARG A 159 -5.37 12.91 -15.39
C ARG A 159 -5.82 14.22 -16.06
N GLY A 160 -5.31 15.36 -15.59
CA GLY A 160 -5.69 16.67 -16.12
C GLY A 160 -7.14 17.05 -15.86
N ILE A 161 -7.78 16.44 -14.87
CA ILE A 161 -9.17 16.74 -14.52
C ILE A 161 -9.19 17.93 -13.56
N GLU A 162 -9.89 18.99 -13.96
CA GLU A 162 -10.09 20.16 -13.11
C GLU A 162 -10.91 19.77 -11.88
N HIS A 163 -10.45 20.21 -10.73
CA HIS A 163 -11.11 19.95 -9.46
C HIS A 163 -10.76 21.02 -8.44
N ARG A 164 -11.64 21.17 -7.46
CA ARG A 164 -11.53 22.17 -6.40
C ARG A 164 -12.12 21.61 -5.12
N ARG A 165 -11.98 22.39 -4.04
CA ARG A 165 -12.61 22.03 -2.77
C ARG A 165 -14.12 22.12 -2.84
N GLY A 166 -14.77 21.32 -2.01
CA GLY A 166 -16.21 21.35 -1.91
C GLY A 166 -16.73 22.67 -1.35
N ASP A 167 -17.80 23.14 -1.98
CA ASP A 167 -18.53 24.32 -1.57
C ASP A 167 -19.51 23.98 -0.44
N ARG A 168 -20.06 25.02 0.19
CA ARG A 168 -21.12 24.86 1.19
C ARG A 168 -22.35 24.25 0.52
N TYR A 169 -23.00 23.31 1.20
CA TYR A 169 -24.32 22.81 0.81
C TYR A 169 -25.33 23.97 0.71
N PRO A 170 -26.32 23.89 -0.20
CA PRO A 170 -27.42 24.87 -0.26
C PRO A 170 -28.15 24.99 1.09
N ASP A 171 -28.75 26.15 1.38
CA ASP A 171 -29.48 26.37 2.65
C ASP A 171 -30.65 25.39 2.84
N ALA A 172 -31.17 24.80 1.75
CA ALA A 172 -32.15 23.71 1.81
C ALA A 172 -31.66 22.49 2.60
N TYR A 173 -30.35 22.17 2.55
CA TYR A 173 -29.75 21.08 3.31
C TYR A 173 -29.90 21.30 4.82
N ALA A 174 -29.68 22.53 5.28
CA ALA A 174 -29.83 22.89 6.68
C ALA A 174 -31.28 22.74 7.14
N ALA A 175 -32.24 23.13 6.29
CA ALA A 175 -33.67 22.99 6.55
C ALA A 175 -34.12 21.52 6.63
N GLU A 176 -33.62 20.66 5.74
CA GLU A 176 -34.02 19.24 5.68
C GLU A 176 -33.35 18.39 6.76
N THR A 177 -32.06 18.61 7.03
CA THR A 177 -31.29 17.78 7.96
C THR A 177 -31.30 18.30 9.41
N GLY A 178 -31.88 19.47 9.65
CA GLY A 178 -31.86 20.14 10.96
C GLY A 178 -30.47 20.63 11.39
N ARG A 179 -29.50 20.69 10.46
CA ARG A 179 -28.13 21.13 10.73
C ARG A 179 -27.92 22.59 10.41
N SER A 180 -26.93 23.20 11.04
CA SER A 180 -26.59 24.61 10.80
C SER A 180 -26.01 24.86 9.40
N TYR A 181 -25.16 23.93 8.90
CA TYR A 181 -24.56 23.95 7.55
C TYR A 181 -23.80 22.64 7.28
N GLY A 182 -23.37 22.44 6.03
CA GLY A 182 -22.48 21.37 5.58
C GLY A 182 -21.60 21.82 4.42
N PHE A 183 -20.54 21.10 4.12
CA PHE A 183 -19.68 21.28 2.94
C PHE A 183 -19.51 19.93 2.26
N TYR A 184 -19.47 19.95 0.92
CA TYR A 184 -18.94 18.82 0.16
C TYR A 184 -17.44 18.70 0.43
N ASP A 185 -16.85 17.53 0.18
CA ASP A 185 -15.42 17.33 0.39
C ASP A 185 -14.62 17.84 -0.80
N LEU A 186 -15.05 17.50 -2.02
CA LEU A 186 -14.47 18.05 -3.25
C LEU A 186 -15.50 18.22 -4.36
N HIS A 187 -15.10 18.99 -5.37
CA HIS A 187 -15.79 19.09 -6.66
C HIS A 187 -14.82 18.74 -7.79
N PHE A 188 -15.27 18.00 -8.79
CA PHE A 188 -14.49 17.81 -10.03
C PHE A 188 -15.33 18.07 -11.27
N LEU A 189 -14.69 18.50 -12.35
CA LEU A 189 -15.34 18.81 -13.61
C LEU A 189 -15.47 17.54 -14.46
N ALA A 190 -16.71 17.07 -14.64
CA ALA A 190 -17.08 16.08 -15.63
C ALA A 190 -17.44 16.75 -16.97
N SER A 191 -17.70 15.94 -17.99
CA SER A 191 -18.02 16.44 -19.34
C SER A 191 -19.28 17.32 -19.42
N ASP A 192 -20.23 17.14 -18.51
CA ASP A 192 -21.52 17.85 -18.49
C ASP A 192 -21.65 18.84 -17.32
N GLY A 193 -20.67 18.90 -16.42
CA GLY A 193 -20.64 19.86 -15.31
C GLY A 193 -19.87 19.38 -14.09
N TRP A 194 -20.00 20.13 -12.99
CA TRP A 194 -19.35 19.81 -11.72
C TRP A 194 -20.05 18.65 -11.01
N ILE A 195 -19.26 17.72 -10.49
CA ILE A 195 -19.70 16.60 -9.65
C ILE A 195 -19.35 16.91 -8.20
N ASP A 196 -20.36 16.83 -7.34
CA ASP A 196 -20.27 17.03 -5.90
C ASP A 196 -19.83 15.72 -5.23
N VAL A 197 -18.72 15.72 -4.49
CA VAL A 197 -18.14 14.51 -3.91
C VAL A 197 -18.16 14.52 -2.39
N GLU A 198 -18.51 13.38 -1.80
CA GLU A 198 -18.35 13.07 -0.38
C GLU A 198 -17.50 11.82 -0.20
N VAL A 199 -16.58 11.88 0.76
CA VAL A 199 -15.77 10.74 1.17
C VAL A 199 -16.36 10.13 2.43
N TRP A 200 -16.80 8.88 2.32
CA TRP A 200 -17.35 8.14 3.44
C TRP A 200 -16.26 7.44 4.24
N GLY A 201 -16.06 7.88 5.48
CA GLY A 201 -15.28 7.16 6.47
C GLY A 201 -15.84 5.76 6.75
N GLU A 202 -14.93 4.79 6.87
CA GLU A 202 -15.23 3.42 7.28
C GLU A 202 -14.74 3.21 8.72
N ASN A 203 -15.66 3.15 9.70
CA ASN A 203 -15.31 2.84 11.09
C ASN A 203 -16.31 1.88 11.76
N PRO A 204 -16.36 0.61 11.30
CA PRO A 204 -17.29 -0.38 11.85
C PRO A 204 -17.03 -0.61 13.34
N GLY A 205 -18.05 -0.43 14.18
CA GLY A 205 -17.98 -0.59 15.64
C GLY A 205 -17.23 0.52 16.40
N GLY A 206 -16.92 1.63 15.74
CA GLY A 206 -16.16 2.74 16.33
C GLY A 206 -17.00 3.65 17.23
N HIS A 207 -16.34 4.35 18.17
CA HIS A 207 -17.00 5.42 18.93
C HIS A 207 -17.58 6.49 17.99
N GLY A 208 -18.90 6.69 18.04
CA GLY A 208 -19.59 7.68 17.21
C GLY A 208 -20.08 7.15 15.86
N GLU A 209 -20.01 5.85 15.59
CA GLU A 209 -20.51 5.22 14.36
C GLU A 209 -21.99 5.56 14.09
N ALA A 210 -22.87 5.42 15.10
CA ALA A 210 -24.29 5.75 14.94
C ALA A 210 -24.50 7.22 14.55
N VAL A 211 -23.75 8.14 15.19
CA VAL A 211 -23.82 9.57 14.87
C VAL A 211 -23.32 9.83 13.45
N TYR A 212 -22.21 9.19 13.06
CA TYR A 212 -21.64 9.26 11.71
C TYR A 212 -22.63 8.74 10.65
N GLN A 213 -23.25 7.59 10.90
CA GLN A 213 -24.21 6.96 10.02
C GLN A 213 -25.44 7.86 9.78
N THR A 214 -26.00 8.46 10.83
CA THR A 214 -27.06 9.46 10.69
C THR A 214 -26.60 10.68 9.89
N LYS A 215 -25.32 11.07 9.95
CA LYS A 215 -24.78 12.16 9.10
C LYS A 215 -24.75 11.77 7.63
N ARG A 216 -24.28 10.55 7.34
CA ARG A 216 -24.20 10.00 6.00
C ARG A 216 -25.60 9.91 5.38
N GLU A 217 -26.53 9.27 6.09
CA GLU A 217 -27.93 9.11 5.64
C GLU A 217 -28.59 10.45 5.34
N GLY A 218 -28.36 11.49 6.18
CA GLY A 218 -28.90 12.83 5.91
C GLY A 218 -28.30 13.48 4.65
N LYS A 219 -27.02 13.26 4.36
CA LYS A 219 -26.37 13.76 3.13
C LYS A 219 -26.83 12.96 1.91
N GLU A 220 -26.95 11.64 2.01
CA GLU A 220 -27.43 10.77 0.94
C GLU A 220 -28.90 11.05 0.61
N SER A 221 -29.76 11.24 1.62
CA SER A 221 -31.17 11.61 1.44
C SER A 221 -31.30 12.94 0.70
N PHE A 222 -30.60 13.97 1.15
CA PHE A 222 -30.63 15.28 0.50
C PHE A 222 -30.18 15.22 -0.97
N ASN A 223 -29.17 14.41 -1.27
CA ASN A 223 -28.65 14.26 -2.62
C ASN A 223 -29.32 13.13 -3.42
N ALA A 224 -30.37 12.47 -2.92
CA ALA A 224 -30.97 11.30 -3.58
C ALA A 224 -31.47 11.57 -5.00
N SER A 225 -31.83 12.83 -5.29
CA SER A 225 -32.26 13.29 -6.62
C SER A 225 -31.18 14.04 -7.40
N ASN A 226 -29.97 14.21 -6.84
CA ASN A 226 -28.86 14.89 -7.50
C ASN A 226 -28.04 13.89 -8.32
N PRO A 227 -28.16 13.85 -9.66
CA PRO A 227 -27.38 12.93 -10.49
C PRO A 227 -25.88 13.28 -10.53
N ARG A 228 -25.50 14.44 -9.97
CA ARG A 228 -24.12 14.93 -9.89
C ARG A 228 -23.49 14.72 -8.52
N PHE A 229 -24.15 13.96 -7.65
CA PHE A 229 -23.59 13.59 -6.36
C PHE A 229 -22.88 12.23 -6.43
N LEU A 230 -21.68 12.15 -5.85
CA LEU A 230 -20.89 10.93 -5.77
C LEU A 230 -20.34 10.72 -4.36
N GLY A 231 -20.79 9.64 -3.72
CA GLY A 231 -20.18 9.12 -2.49
C GLY A 231 -19.06 8.13 -2.81
N ILE A 232 -17.88 8.30 -2.21
CA ILE A 232 -16.71 7.42 -2.37
C ILE A 232 -16.30 6.88 -1.01
N GLU A 233 -16.15 5.57 -0.89
CA GLU A 233 -15.70 4.96 0.36
C GLU A 233 -14.21 5.24 0.62
N PHE A 234 -13.85 5.46 1.88
CA PHE A 234 -12.52 5.86 2.34
C PHE A 234 -11.39 5.00 1.75
N ARG A 235 -11.58 3.67 1.70
CA ARG A 235 -10.53 2.77 1.19
C ARG A 235 -10.35 2.89 -0.32
N ASP A 236 -11.40 3.19 -1.05
CA ASP A 236 -11.36 3.27 -2.51
C ASP A 236 -10.60 4.51 -2.98
N CYS A 237 -10.51 5.56 -2.15
CA CYS A 237 -9.69 6.75 -2.44
C CYS A 237 -8.19 6.45 -2.62
N TYR A 238 -7.71 5.35 -2.03
CA TYR A 238 -6.31 4.96 -2.09
C TYR A 238 -6.02 3.93 -3.19
N ASP A 239 -7.03 3.20 -3.64
CA ASP A 239 -6.88 2.17 -4.68
C ASP A 239 -7.09 2.79 -6.06
N GLU A 240 -6.00 3.04 -6.78
CA GLU A 240 -6.04 3.68 -8.10
C GLU A 240 -6.91 2.92 -9.11
N SER A 241 -6.96 1.58 -9.03
CA SER A 241 -7.78 0.78 -9.95
C SER A 241 -9.27 0.85 -9.61
N ARG A 242 -9.62 0.93 -8.33
CA ARG A 242 -11.02 1.12 -7.91
C ARG A 242 -11.48 2.53 -8.17
N LEU A 243 -10.68 3.53 -7.83
CA LEU A 243 -11.02 4.92 -8.06
C LEU A 243 -11.22 5.21 -9.55
N ALA A 244 -10.38 4.64 -10.41
CA ALA A 244 -10.57 4.70 -11.86
C ALA A 244 -11.92 4.11 -12.32
N LYS A 245 -12.36 2.99 -11.72
CA LYS A 245 -13.67 2.39 -12.05
C LYS A 245 -14.84 3.23 -11.56
N ILE A 246 -14.74 3.79 -10.35
CA ILE A 246 -15.78 4.64 -9.74
C ILE A 246 -15.97 5.92 -10.56
N LEU A 247 -14.86 6.55 -10.98
CA LEU A 247 -14.89 7.82 -11.70
C LEU A 247 -15.11 7.65 -13.22
N ALA A 248 -14.90 6.46 -13.78
CA ALA A 248 -15.02 6.20 -15.21
C ALA A 248 -16.32 6.68 -15.87
N PRO A 249 -17.51 6.58 -15.23
CA PRO A 249 -18.74 7.11 -15.80
C PRO A 249 -18.75 8.63 -16.03
N PHE A 250 -17.94 9.39 -15.28
CA PHE A 250 -17.94 10.85 -15.31
C PHE A 250 -16.80 11.45 -16.13
N ILE A 251 -15.61 10.83 -16.07
CA ILE A 251 -14.37 11.36 -16.67
C ILE A 251 -13.76 10.42 -17.72
N GLY A 252 -14.38 9.27 -18.00
CA GLY A 252 -13.81 8.24 -18.87
C GLY A 252 -12.60 7.53 -18.24
N SER A 253 -11.65 7.09 -19.06
CA SER A 253 -10.43 6.41 -18.59
C SER A 253 -9.15 7.09 -19.08
N PRO A 254 -8.94 8.38 -18.77
CA PRO A 254 -7.71 9.07 -19.13
C PRO A 254 -6.52 8.40 -18.44
N ALA A 255 -5.45 8.20 -19.21
CA ALA A 255 -4.19 7.71 -18.67
C ALA A 255 -3.57 8.78 -17.74
N PRO A 256 -2.95 8.39 -16.62
CA PRO A 256 -2.24 9.34 -15.79
C PRO A 256 -1.01 9.88 -16.53
N TYR A 257 -0.83 11.19 -16.48
CA TYR A 257 0.39 11.87 -16.82
C TYR A 257 1.49 11.52 -15.82
N ILE A 258 2.66 11.16 -16.32
CA ILE A 258 3.84 10.87 -15.52
C ILE A 258 4.64 12.16 -15.41
N PHE A 259 4.60 12.78 -14.23
CA PHE A 259 5.37 14.00 -13.93
C PHE A 259 6.87 13.71 -13.75
N ASP A 260 7.65 14.78 -13.62
CA ASP A 260 9.11 14.73 -13.66
C ASP A 260 9.76 14.16 -12.40
N ARG A 261 9.07 14.08 -11.24
CA ARG A 261 9.73 13.52 -10.05
C ARG A 261 9.99 12.03 -10.26
N PRO A 262 11.18 11.52 -9.90
CA PRO A 262 11.54 10.11 -10.08
C PRO A 262 10.52 9.13 -9.47
N THR A 263 9.89 9.52 -8.37
CA THR A 263 8.87 8.75 -7.65
C THR A 263 7.55 8.61 -8.40
N ASP A 264 7.20 9.57 -9.26
CA ASP A 264 5.89 9.64 -9.91
C ASP A 264 5.71 8.52 -10.95
N ARG A 265 6.82 7.90 -11.39
CA ARG A 265 6.85 6.71 -12.26
C ARG A 265 6.57 5.40 -11.54
N VAL A 266 6.76 5.38 -10.22
CA VAL A 266 6.86 4.16 -9.43
C VAL A 266 5.78 4.08 -8.37
N ILE A 267 5.22 5.23 -7.99
CA ILE A 267 4.19 5.37 -6.96
C ILE A 267 2.89 5.80 -7.64
N HIS A 268 1.82 5.06 -7.35
CA HIS A 268 0.46 5.39 -7.74
C HIS A 268 0.08 6.81 -7.32
N SER A 269 -0.65 7.54 -8.16
CA SER A 269 -0.95 8.96 -7.90
C SER A 269 -1.74 9.15 -6.61
N THR A 270 -2.62 8.20 -6.28
CA THR A 270 -3.39 8.19 -5.03
C THR A 270 -2.51 8.17 -3.78
N HIS A 271 -1.22 7.85 -3.89
CA HIS A 271 -0.33 7.71 -2.74
C HIS A 271 0.63 8.90 -2.56
N TRP A 272 0.76 9.80 -3.54
CA TRP A 272 1.82 10.83 -3.54
C TRP A 272 1.91 11.65 -2.25
N SER A 273 0.77 12.14 -1.75
CA SER A 273 0.73 12.93 -0.50
C SER A 273 1.11 12.15 0.76
N ASN A 274 1.12 10.83 0.70
CA ASN A 274 1.47 9.95 1.82
C ASN A 274 2.92 9.47 1.75
N THR A 275 3.58 9.65 0.61
CA THR A 275 4.88 9.02 0.32
C THR A 275 6.06 9.94 0.51
N ASP A 276 5.93 11.26 0.32
CA ASP A 276 7.07 12.17 0.39
C ASP A 276 7.71 12.17 1.79
N GLU A 277 6.94 12.43 2.86
CA GLU A 277 7.43 12.38 4.24
C GLU A 277 7.92 10.98 4.64
N LEU A 278 7.23 9.95 4.17
CA LEU A 278 7.59 8.56 4.42
C LEU A 278 8.96 8.22 3.81
N ILE A 279 9.23 8.69 2.59
CA ILE A 279 10.51 8.48 1.90
C ILE A 279 11.63 9.21 2.64
N GLU A 280 11.40 10.45 3.09
CA GLU A 280 12.40 11.19 3.88
C GLU A 280 12.69 10.50 5.21
N HIS A 281 11.67 10.04 5.92
CA HIS A 281 11.84 9.26 7.14
C HIS A 281 12.61 7.96 6.88
N CYS A 282 12.30 7.26 5.77
CA CYS A 282 13.04 6.08 5.37
C CYS A 282 14.50 6.38 5.01
N ARG A 283 14.77 7.53 4.37
CA ARG A 283 16.14 7.96 4.04
C ARG A 283 16.95 8.24 5.31
N ALA A 284 16.36 8.92 6.29
CA ALA A 284 16.98 9.13 7.59
C ALA A 284 17.30 7.80 8.29
N LEU A 285 16.35 6.86 8.32
CA LEU A 285 16.57 5.54 8.91
C LEU A 285 17.67 4.76 8.18
N ALA A 286 17.76 4.85 6.85
CA ALA A 286 18.84 4.21 6.09
C ALA A 286 20.22 4.80 6.45
N ALA A 287 20.30 6.11 6.66
CA ALA A 287 21.55 6.79 7.05
C ALA A 287 22.05 6.38 8.45
N GLU A 288 21.15 5.96 9.34
CA GLU A 288 21.50 5.42 10.67
C GLU A 288 22.02 3.97 10.61
N MET A 289 21.83 3.27 9.49
CA MET A 289 22.27 1.88 9.36
C MET A 289 23.79 1.79 9.13
N PRO A 290 24.49 0.78 9.68
CA PRO A 290 25.94 0.64 9.54
C PRO A 290 26.45 0.57 8.09
N ASP A 291 25.64 0.05 7.17
CA ASP A 291 25.94 -0.06 5.74
C ASP A 291 25.27 1.04 4.90
N GLY A 292 24.62 2.01 5.54
CA GLY A 292 23.84 3.09 4.90
C GLY A 292 22.62 2.61 4.12
N LYS A 293 22.25 1.32 4.22
CA LYS A 293 21.20 0.72 3.40
C LYS A 293 19.92 0.57 4.20
N PHE A 294 18.79 0.85 3.57
CA PHE A 294 17.49 0.69 4.21
C PHE A 294 17.29 -0.79 4.61
N PRO A 295 16.89 -1.10 5.85
CA PRO A 295 16.86 -2.46 6.36
C PRO A 295 15.73 -3.31 5.74
N THR A 296 15.79 -4.64 5.91
CA THR A 296 14.75 -5.54 5.39
C THR A 296 13.47 -5.51 6.24
N GLU A 297 12.36 -6.02 5.71
CA GLU A 297 11.10 -6.13 6.47
C GLU A 297 11.28 -6.93 7.77
N GLU A 298 12.04 -8.03 7.73
CA GLU A 298 12.33 -8.83 8.93
C GLU A 298 13.07 -8.03 10.00
N TRP A 299 13.97 -7.13 9.59
CA TRP A 299 14.67 -6.24 10.52
C TRP A 299 13.71 -5.21 11.11
N LEU A 300 12.87 -4.56 10.29
CA LEU A 300 11.86 -3.60 10.76
C LEU A 300 10.95 -4.25 11.82
N ARG A 301 10.53 -5.48 11.57
CA ARG A 301 9.55 -6.20 12.39
C ARG A 301 10.14 -7.08 13.49
N LYS A 302 11.47 -7.05 13.70
CA LYS A 302 12.20 -7.92 14.65
C LYS A 302 11.84 -9.41 14.50
N ARG A 303 12.08 -9.98 13.31
CA ARG A 303 11.76 -11.37 12.99
C ARG A 303 13.00 -12.20 12.64
N GLY A 304 12.89 -13.51 12.84
CA GLY A 304 13.93 -14.48 12.47
C GLY A 304 15.24 -14.18 13.20
N LYS A 305 16.32 -13.98 12.44
CA LYS A 305 17.63 -13.64 13.01
C LYS A 305 17.70 -12.25 13.67
N TRP A 306 16.67 -11.41 13.50
CA TRP A 306 16.60 -10.06 14.05
C TRP A 306 15.66 -9.94 15.26
N THR A 307 15.19 -11.07 15.82
CA THR A 307 14.26 -11.07 16.96
C THR A 307 14.82 -10.29 18.15
N ASP A 308 16.11 -10.47 18.44
CA ASP A 308 16.77 -9.90 19.62
C ASP A 308 17.57 -8.61 19.34
N ARG A 309 17.40 -7.97 18.17
CA ARG A 309 18.15 -6.74 17.89
C ARG A 309 17.77 -5.61 18.87
N PRO A 310 18.66 -4.67 19.19
CA PRO A 310 18.31 -3.51 20.02
C PRO A 310 17.31 -2.56 19.33
N GLY A 311 16.66 -1.72 20.13
CA GLY A 311 15.75 -0.65 19.66
C GLY A 311 14.30 -1.09 19.40
N PRO A 312 13.43 -0.18 18.90
CA PRO A 312 12.01 -0.46 18.69
C PRO A 312 11.75 -1.32 17.44
N ALA A 313 10.57 -1.94 17.40
CA ALA A 313 10.02 -2.55 16.20
C ALA A 313 9.28 -1.48 15.37
N TYR A 314 9.57 -1.44 14.07
CA TYR A 314 9.01 -0.49 13.12
C TYR A 314 7.84 -1.11 12.33
N ASN A 315 6.87 -1.69 13.05
CA ASN A 315 5.75 -2.41 12.43
C ASN A 315 4.88 -1.49 11.56
N THR A 316 4.52 -0.31 12.08
CA THR A 316 3.70 0.67 11.37
C THR A 316 4.41 1.17 10.11
N LEU A 317 5.70 1.51 10.23
CA LEU A 317 6.53 1.89 9.08
C LEU A 317 6.57 0.79 8.02
N SER A 318 6.73 -0.47 8.43
CA SER A 318 6.70 -1.61 7.52
C SER A 318 5.36 -1.76 6.78
N VAL A 319 4.23 -1.48 7.46
CA VAL A 319 2.91 -1.48 6.83
C VAL A 319 2.81 -0.34 5.82
N TYR A 320 3.20 0.88 6.19
CA TYR A 320 3.14 2.04 5.30
C TYR A 320 4.04 1.90 4.08
N ILE A 321 5.26 1.37 4.21
CA ILE A 321 6.12 1.08 3.07
C ILE A 321 5.45 0.08 2.12
N LYS A 322 4.78 -0.94 2.67
CA LYS A 322 4.08 -1.93 1.84
C LYS A 322 2.86 -1.33 1.14
N THR A 323 2.06 -0.55 1.87
CA THR A 323 0.83 0.06 1.36
C THR A 323 1.13 1.15 0.35
N TRP A 324 1.98 2.12 0.70
CA TRP A 324 2.16 3.34 -0.06
C TRP A 324 3.30 3.26 -1.09
N LEU A 325 4.39 2.56 -0.73
CA LEU A 325 5.59 2.48 -1.56
C LEU A 325 5.74 1.14 -2.29
N GLY A 326 4.80 0.20 -2.18
CA GLY A 326 4.92 -1.12 -2.83
C GLY A 326 5.97 -2.05 -2.21
N GLY A 327 6.45 -1.75 -1.01
CA GLY A 327 7.36 -2.60 -0.22
C GLY A 327 8.84 -2.17 -0.26
N VAL A 328 9.65 -2.84 0.57
CA VAL A 328 11.06 -2.46 0.82
C VAL A 328 11.92 -2.47 -0.44
N ARG A 329 11.65 -3.38 -1.40
CA ARG A 329 12.41 -3.44 -2.65
C ARG A 329 12.21 -2.16 -3.47
N ASN A 330 10.96 -1.73 -3.61
CA ASN A 330 10.61 -0.54 -4.39
C ASN A 330 11.09 0.73 -3.69
N LEU A 331 10.97 0.79 -2.35
CA LEU A 331 11.61 1.84 -1.55
C LEU A 331 13.12 1.92 -1.81
N ARG A 332 13.83 0.78 -1.83
CA ARG A 332 15.26 0.78 -2.12
C ARG A 332 15.58 1.26 -3.53
N GLU A 333 14.74 0.99 -4.52
CA GLU A 333 14.88 1.57 -5.86
C GLU A 333 14.73 3.09 -5.84
N ILE A 334 13.71 3.61 -5.14
CA ILE A 334 13.50 5.05 -4.92
C ILE A 334 14.69 5.71 -4.21
N LEU A 335 15.32 5.01 -3.25
CA LEU A 335 16.49 5.49 -2.52
C LEU A 335 17.82 5.32 -3.29
N GLY A 336 17.82 4.75 -4.50
CA GLY A 336 19.05 4.48 -5.25
C GLY A 336 19.90 3.33 -4.69
N GLN A 337 19.25 2.39 -3.98
CA GLN A 337 19.83 1.24 -3.29
C GLN A 337 19.28 -0.10 -3.84
N ALA A 338 18.88 -0.14 -5.11
CA ALA A 338 18.24 -1.30 -5.72
C ALA A 338 19.10 -2.58 -5.59
N GLU A 339 20.43 -2.43 -5.66
CA GLU A 339 21.43 -3.49 -5.51
C GLU A 339 21.47 -4.11 -4.11
N ALA A 340 20.95 -3.42 -3.08
CA ALA A 340 20.81 -3.98 -1.74
C ALA A 340 19.66 -4.99 -1.63
N SER A 341 18.80 -5.07 -2.64
CA SER A 341 17.65 -6.00 -2.66
C SER A 341 18.04 -7.40 -3.13
N THR A 342 17.33 -8.40 -2.62
CA THR A 342 17.45 -9.77 -3.13
C THR A 342 16.94 -9.85 -4.57
N THR A 343 17.56 -10.72 -5.38
CA THR A 343 17.20 -10.99 -6.78
C THR A 343 15.69 -11.19 -6.92
N LYS A 344 15.06 -10.45 -7.85
CA LYS A 344 13.68 -10.69 -8.26
C LYS A 344 13.69 -11.91 -9.16
N TRP A 345 13.00 -12.95 -8.73
CA TRP A 345 12.87 -14.19 -9.48
C TRP A 345 11.54 -14.20 -10.23
N ASP A 346 11.61 -14.50 -11.51
CA ASP A 346 10.51 -14.94 -12.35
C ASP A 346 10.93 -16.23 -13.07
N ARG A 347 10.01 -16.86 -13.81
CA ARG A 347 10.30 -18.13 -14.49
C ARG A 347 11.52 -18.00 -15.42
N PRO A 348 11.60 -17.01 -16.35
CA PRO A 348 12.75 -16.85 -17.22
C PRO A 348 14.07 -16.67 -16.47
N ALA A 349 14.12 -15.80 -15.47
CA ALA A 349 15.34 -15.51 -14.71
C ALA A 349 15.82 -16.73 -13.91
N VAL A 350 14.88 -17.48 -13.31
CA VAL A 350 15.23 -18.71 -12.56
C VAL A 350 15.79 -19.76 -13.50
N LEU A 351 15.16 -20.00 -14.65
CA LEU A 351 15.62 -20.99 -15.64
C LEU A 351 17.00 -20.61 -16.21
N ALA A 352 17.22 -19.34 -16.53
CA ALA A 352 18.51 -18.84 -17.00
C ALA A 352 19.61 -19.03 -15.94
N ALA A 353 19.33 -18.71 -14.68
CA ALA A 353 20.28 -18.91 -13.58
C ALA A 353 20.53 -20.40 -13.30
N TRP A 354 19.49 -21.23 -13.42
CA TRP A 354 19.59 -22.69 -13.27
C TRP A 354 20.50 -23.31 -14.34
N LEU A 355 20.32 -22.90 -15.61
CA LEU A 355 21.17 -23.32 -16.72
C LEU A 355 22.61 -22.81 -16.55
N THR A 356 22.79 -21.55 -16.13
CA THR A 356 24.11 -20.98 -15.87
C THR A 356 24.85 -21.78 -14.80
N PHE A 357 24.17 -22.10 -13.70
CA PHE A 357 24.73 -22.95 -12.64
C PHE A 357 25.10 -24.35 -13.16
N TRP A 358 24.23 -24.97 -13.96
CA TRP A 358 24.51 -26.26 -14.59
C TRP A 358 25.75 -26.20 -15.48
N ASN A 359 25.85 -25.20 -16.35
CA ASN A 359 26.99 -25.03 -17.26
C ASN A 359 28.31 -24.79 -16.50
N ALA A 360 28.25 -24.06 -15.38
CA ALA A 360 29.43 -23.77 -14.56
C ALA A 360 29.93 -24.99 -13.77
N HIS A 361 29.02 -25.83 -13.26
CA HIS A 361 29.36 -26.89 -12.31
C HIS A 361 29.18 -28.32 -12.83
N GLY A 362 28.55 -28.50 -13.99
CA GLY A 362 28.18 -29.81 -14.55
C GLY A 362 27.21 -30.61 -13.67
N LEU A 363 26.60 -29.95 -12.69
CA LEU A 363 25.69 -30.52 -11.69
C LEU A 363 24.55 -29.54 -11.46
N THR A 364 23.34 -30.07 -11.25
CA THR A 364 22.21 -29.23 -10.88
C THR A 364 22.38 -28.72 -9.45
N PRO A 365 21.78 -27.57 -9.10
CA PRO A 365 21.73 -27.07 -7.71
C PRO A 365 21.29 -28.14 -6.70
N SER A 366 20.30 -28.96 -7.06
CA SER A 366 19.81 -30.08 -6.24
C SER A 366 20.89 -31.15 -6.02
N GLN A 367 21.66 -31.52 -7.06
CA GLN A 367 22.76 -32.49 -6.96
C GLN A 367 23.91 -31.95 -6.12
N VAL A 368 24.26 -30.67 -6.23
CA VAL A 368 25.29 -30.03 -5.40
C VAL A 368 24.90 -30.09 -3.92
N ARG A 369 23.66 -29.72 -3.57
CA ARG A 369 23.17 -29.81 -2.18
C ARG A 369 23.14 -31.26 -1.67
N GLY A 370 22.79 -32.21 -2.53
CA GLY A 370 22.78 -33.64 -2.21
C GLY A 370 24.18 -34.21 -1.98
N ALA A 371 25.16 -33.80 -2.80
CA ALA A 371 26.54 -34.26 -2.74
C ALA A 371 27.31 -33.65 -1.55
N ALA A 372 27.02 -32.40 -1.18
CA ALA A 372 27.60 -31.76 0.01
C ALA A 372 27.28 -32.49 1.31
N ARG A 373 26.10 -33.12 1.41
CA ARG A 373 25.72 -33.98 2.54
C ARG A 373 26.49 -35.30 2.60
N LYS A 374 27.17 -35.69 1.51
CA LYS A 374 27.76 -37.02 1.29
C LYS A 374 29.26 -36.98 1.00
N VAL A 375 30.02 -36.03 1.57
CA VAL A 375 31.51 -35.99 1.58
C VAL A 375 32.17 -35.20 0.43
N LYS A 376 31.44 -34.61 -0.52
CA LYS A 376 32.07 -33.75 -1.56
C LYS A 376 32.18 -32.30 -1.06
N ALA A 377 33.39 -31.76 -0.97
CA ALA A 377 33.63 -30.37 -0.57
C ALA A 377 33.23 -29.41 -1.70
N PHE A 378 32.20 -28.61 -1.46
CA PHE A 378 31.87 -27.41 -2.22
C PHE A 378 32.08 -26.21 -1.30
N ASP A 379 32.47 -25.07 -1.85
CA ASP A 379 32.59 -23.85 -1.06
C ASP A 379 31.21 -23.33 -0.62
N ASP A 380 31.22 -22.54 0.46
CA ASP A 380 30.00 -22.00 1.08
C ASP A 380 29.19 -21.09 0.14
N ALA A 381 29.83 -20.41 -0.81
CA ALA A 381 29.13 -19.51 -1.72
C ALA A 381 28.31 -20.33 -2.73
N THR A 382 28.92 -21.36 -3.32
CA THR A 382 28.27 -22.32 -4.21
C THR A 382 27.11 -23.03 -3.51
N LEU A 383 27.27 -23.45 -2.25
CA LEU A 383 26.20 -24.09 -1.47
C LEU A 383 25.02 -23.14 -1.20
N ARG A 384 25.30 -21.87 -0.88
CA ARG A 384 24.26 -20.85 -0.68
C ARG A 384 23.53 -20.53 -1.98
N GLU A 385 24.25 -20.41 -3.08
CA GLU A 385 23.66 -20.22 -4.41
C GLU A 385 22.76 -21.39 -4.79
N ALA A 386 23.26 -22.63 -4.66
CA ALA A 386 22.45 -23.82 -4.91
C ALA A 386 21.19 -23.87 -4.02
N GLY A 387 21.32 -23.49 -2.74
CA GLY A 387 20.19 -23.33 -1.82
C GLY A 387 19.13 -22.36 -2.34
N ARG A 388 19.56 -21.15 -2.75
CA ARG A 388 18.69 -20.11 -3.29
C ARG A 388 17.99 -20.56 -4.57
N LEU A 389 18.72 -21.17 -5.50
CA LEU A 389 18.15 -21.65 -6.78
C LEU A 389 17.15 -22.78 -6.57
N VAL A 390 17.40 -23.74 -5.67
CA VAL A 390 16.44 -24.81 -5.36
C VAL A 390 15.14 -24.24 -4.80
N SER A 391 15.20 -23.25 -3.92
CA SER A 391 13.99 -22.58 -3.43
C SER A 391 13.30 -21.76 -4.51
N ALA A 392 14.05 -21.11 -5.40
CA ALA A 392 13.50 -20.31 -6.48
C ALA A 392 12.81 -21.16 -7.55
N VAL A 393 13.43 -22.27 -8.00
CA VAL A 393 12.86 -23.18 -9.02
C VAL A 393 11.58 -23.84 -8.55
N ALA A 394 11.50 -24.21 -7.26
CA ALA A 394 10.30 -24.77 -6.66
C ALA A 394 9.13 -23.78 -6.65
N LYS A 395 9.41 -22.48 -6.56
CA LYS A 395 8.39 -21.43 -6.47
C LYS A 395 7.97 -20.88 -7.84
N TYR A 396 8.90 -20.74 -8.77
CA TYR A 396 8.68 -19.98 -10.02
C TYR A 396 8.80 -20.81 -11.30
N ALA A 397 9.25 -22.06 -11.22
CA ALA A 397 9.49 -22.91 -12.39
C ALA A 397 9.08 -24.38 -12.16
N ASP A 398 8.02 -24.60 -11.37
CA ASP A 398 7.38 -25.90 -11.12
C ASP A 398 8.30 -27.01 -10.57
N GLY A 399 9.44 -26.64 -10.00
CA GLY A 399 10.40 -27.57 -9.42
C GLY A 399 11.54 -27.99 -10.37
N ALA A 400 12.50 -28.71 -9.79
CA ALA A 400 13.76 -29.02 -10.47
C ALA A 400 13.59 -29.93 -11.69
N ASP A 401 12.67 -30.89 -11.65
CA ASP A 401 12.47 -31.84 -12.77
C ASP A 401 11.85 -31.16 -13.99
N ALA A 402 10.86 -30.30 -13.78
CA ALA A 402 10.25 -29.49 -14.84
C ALA A 402 11.27 -28.53 -15.47
N ALA A 403 12.05 -27.82 -14.63
CA ALA A 403 13.11 -26.95 -15.10
C ALA A 403 14.19 -27.69 -15.90
N ASN A 404 14.62 -28.88 -15.43
CA ASN A 404 15.61 -29.69 -16.16
C ASN A 404 15.06 -30.15 -17.52
N ALA A 405 13.81 -30.60 -17.57
CA ALA A 405 13.16 -31.03 -18.81
C ALA A 405 13.05 -29.87 -19.82
N GLU A 406 12.63 -28.69 -19.36
CA GLU A 406 12.51 -27.48 -20.19
C GLU A 406 13.86 -27.01 -20.74
N LEU A 407 14.92 -27.13 -19.94
CA LEU A 407 16.28 -26.73 -20.30
C LEU A 407 17.07 -27.82 -21.05
N GLY A 408 16.47 -28.98 -21.31
CA GLY A 408 17.17 -30.13 -21.92
C GLY A 408 18.32 -30.67 -21.06
N ILE A 409 18.33 -30.37 -19.76
CA ILE A 409 19.35 -30.84 -18.82
C ILE A 409 19.02 -32.29 -18.48
N THR A 410 19.97 -33.18 -18.71
CA THR A 410 19.91 -34.58 -18.26
C THR A 410 20.85 -34.75 -17.07
N PRO A 411 20.34 -34.71 -15.82
CA PRO A 411 21.20 -34.85 -14.66
C PRO A 411 21.87 -36.22 -14.64
N SER A 412 23.13 -36.32 -14.19
CA SER A 412 23.75 -37.62 -13.95
C SER A 412 23.01 -38.35 -12.81
N ILE A 413 22.06 -39.21 -13.15
CA ILE A 413 21.33 -40.02 -12.18
C ILE A 413 22.28 -41.12 -11.70
N GLN A 414 22.68 -41.13 -10.42
CA GLN A 414 23.08 -42.39 -9.79
C GLN A 414 21.85 -43.30 -9.85
N LYS A 415 21.87 -44.29 -10.74
CA LYS A 415 20.75 -45.19 -11.05
C LYS A 415 20.09 -45.64 -9.74
N LYS A 416 18.82 -45.29 -9.53
CA LYS A 416 18.05 -45.75 -8.37
C LYS A 416 17.89 -47.26 -8.53
N TRP A 417 18.46 -48.02 -7.60
CA TRP A 417 18.29 -49.47 -7.57
C TRP A 417 16.84 -49.78 -7.20
N THR A 418 16.05 -50.27 -8.16
CA THR A 418 14.74 -50.89 -7.92
C THR A 418 14.90 -52.40 -7.74
N ARG A 419 13.93 -53.06 -7.10
CA ARG A 419 13.93 -54.53 -6.95
C ARG A 419 14.12 -55.24 -8.29
N GLU A 420 13.46 -54.77 -9.35
CA GLU A 420 13.56 -55.32 -10.70
C GLU A 420 14.97 -55.15 -11.29
N SER A 421 15.56 -53.95 -11.17
CA SER A 421 16.91 -53.69 -11.68
C SER A 421 18.00 -54.50 -10.95
N ILE A 422 17.79 -54.77 -9.66
CA ILE A 422 18.66 -55.62 -8.86
C ILE A 422 18.56 -57.07 -9.34
N LEU A 423 17.33 -57.61 -9.50
CA LEU A 423 17.12 -58.97 -10.00
C LEU A 423 17.75 -59.17 -11.38
N GLU A 424 17.61 -58.19 -12.28
CA GLU A 424 18.20 -58.26 -13.61
C GLU A 424 19.73 -58.24 -13.59
N GLY A 425 20.32 -57.38 -12.75
CA GLY A 425 21.76 -57.38 -12.53
C GLY A 425 22.27 -58.72 -11.97
N TYR A 426 21.53 -59.31 -11.04
CA TYR A 426 21.83 -60.64 -10.51
C TYR A 426 21.76 -61.72 -11.60
N ARG A 427 20.71 -61.74 -12.44
CA ARG A 427 20.58 -62.70 -13.56
C ARG A 427 21.73 -62.57 -14.55
N ARG A 428 22.08 -61.35 -14.96
CA ARG A 428 23.21 -61.10 -15.86
C ARG A 428 24.50 -61.70 -15.29
N ILE A 429 24.78 -61.38 -14.02
CA ILE A 429 25.99 -61.79 -13.34
C ILE A 429 26.05 -63.32 -13.16
N THR A 430 24.96 -63.95 -12.70
CA THR A 430 24.92 -65.40 -12.48
C THR A 430 24.94 -66.17 -13.80
N ALA A 431 24.31 -65.67 -14.87
CA ALA A 431 24.36 -66.28 -16.19
C ALA A 431 25.77 -66.21 -16.79
N THR A 432 26.49 -65.09 -16.59
CA THR A 432 27.83 -64.89 -17.17
C THR A 432 28.90 -65.72 -16.46
N TYR A 433 28.84 -65.78 -15.12
CA TYR A 433 29.94 -66.34 -14.32
C TYR A 433 29.58 -67.62 -13.54
N GLY A 434 28.32 -68.09 -13.63
CA GLY A 434 27.82 -69.21 -12.84
C GLY A 434 27.94 -68.98 -11.32
N SER A 435 28.07 -67.73 -10.89
CA SER A 435 28.47 -67.34 -9.54
C SER A 435 27.69 -66.12 -9.07
N THR A 436 27.46 -66.02 -7.77
CA THR A 436 26.81 -64.85 -7.17
C THR A 436 27.73 -63.62 -7.17
N PRO A 437 27.19 -62.38 -7.13
CA PRO A 437 27.99 -61.17 -6.97
C PRO A 437 29.01 -61.22 -5.82
N ASN A 438 28.63 -61.80 -4.67
CA ASN A 438 29.54 -61.99 -3.53
C ASN A 438 30.73 -62.89 -3.88
N GLN A 439 30.50 -63.98 -4.61
CA GLN A 439 31.54 -64.91 -5.04
C GLN A 439 32.47 -64.29 -6.06
N ILE A 440 31.94 -63.52 -7.01
CA ILE A 440 32.74 -62.82 -8.03
C ILE A 440 33.67 -61.80 -7.39
N VAL A 441 33.15 -60.98 -6.46
CA VAL A 441 33.96 -60.01 -5.73
C VAL A 441 35.06 -60.72 -4.92
N TYR A 442 34.75 -61.87 -4.31
CA TYR A 442 35.71 -62.67 -3.58
C TYR A 442 36.76 -63.32 -4.48
N ASP A 443 36.35 -63.99 -5.55
CA ASP A 443 37.23 -64.72 -6.46
C ASP A 443 38.16 -63.76 -7.21
N ARG A 444 37.70 -62.56 -7.57
CA ARG A 444 38.58 -61.50 -8.11
C ARG A 444 39.60 -61.01 -7.08
N LYS A 445 39.17 -60.67 -5.86
CA LYS A 445 40.08 -60.22 -4.78
C LYS A 445 41.11 -61.27 -4.39
N ALA A 446 40.73 -62.54 -4.46
CA ALA A 446 41.60 -63.68 -4.16
C ALA A 446 42.47 -64.11 -5.36
N GLY A 447 42.41 -63.39 -6.49
CA GLY A 447 43.18 -63.69 -7.71
C GLY A 447 42.77 -65.01 -8.39
N ARG A 448 41.59 -65.53 -8.10
CA ARG A 448 41.10 -66.83 -8.60
C ARG A 448 40.40 -66.76 -9.95
N ALA A 449 40.00 -65.56 -10.38
CA ALA A 449 39.37 -65.31 -11.67
C ALA A 449 39.72 -63.92 -12.19
N VAL A 450 39.88 -63.79 -13.52
CA VAL A 450 40.00 -62.50 -14.20
C VAL A 450 38.59 -62.01 -14.51
N ILE A 451 38.13 -61.00 -13.76
CA ILE A 451 36.80 -60.39 -13.91
C ILE A 451 36.98 -58.95 -14.38
N PRO A 452 36.32 -58.52 -15.48
CA PRO A 452 36.33 -57.14 -15.94
C PRO A 452 35.96 -56.12 -14.85
N ASP A 453 36.45 -54.89 -14.97
CA ASP A 453 36.19 -53.82 -14.01
C ASP A 453 34.72 -53.47 -13.88
N ASP A 454 34.01 -53.39 -14.99
CA ASP A 454 32.58 -53.05 -15.01
C ASP A 454 31.74 -54.09 -14.26
N ASP A 455 32.03 -55.38 -14.46
CA ASP A 455 31.29 -56.47 -13.81
C ASP A 455 31.64 -56.61 -12.32
N TYR A 456 32.87 -56.29 -11.93
CA TYR A 456 33.24 -56.21 -10.53
C TYR A 456 32.59 -55.04 -9.81
N GLN A 457 32.52 -53.85 -10.43
CA GLN A 457 31.84 -52.70 -9.86
C GLN A 457 30.34 -52.94 -9.78
N LEU A 458 29.74 -53.51 -10.82
CA LEU A 458 28.34 -53.93 -10.81
C LEU A 458 28.06 -54.92 -9.67
N ALA A 459 28.90 -55.95 -9.50
CA ALA A 459 28.75 -56.93 -8.42
C ALA A 459 28.82 -56.29 -7.02
N ARG A 460 29.71 -55.29 -6.81
CA ARG A 460 29.76 -54.54 -5.54
C ARG A 460 28.50 -53.72 -5.30
N GLN A 461 28.03 -53.01 -6.32
CA GLN A 461 26.83 -52.18 -6.22
C GLN A 461 25.59 -53.02 -5.95
N LEU A 462 25.47 -54.20 -6.58
CA LEU A 462 24.39 -55.16 -6.33
C LEU A 462 24.38 -55.65 -4.89
N ILE A 463 25.53 -55.98 -4.30
CA ILE A 463 25.62 -56.41 -2.89
C ILE A 463 25.08 -55.34 -1.93
N ASP A 464 25.46 -54.09 -2.16
CA ASP A 464 25.04 -52.97 -1.31
C ASP A 464 23.56 -52.62 -1.53
N ALA A 465 23.07 -52.71 -2.77
CA ALA A 465 21.67 -52.48 -3.12
C ALA A 465 20.74 -53.57 -2.56
N THR A 466 21.16 -54.85 -2.60
CA THR A 466 20.39 -55.98 -2.06
C THR A 466 20.11 -55.82 -0.57
N LYS A 467 21.05 -55.28 0.21
CA LYS A 467 20.83 -55.04 1.66
C LYS A 467 19.75 -53.99 1.94
N ARG A 468 19.45 -53.12 0.97
CA ARG A 468 18.49 -52.02 1.12
C ARG A 468 17.09 -52.41 0.67
N GLU A 469 17.00 -53.16 -0.43
CA GLU A 469 15.74 -53.42 -1.12
C GLU A 469 15.19 -54.85 -0.90
N PHE A 470 15.99 -55.76 -0.31
CA PHE A 470 15.61 -57.14 -0.01
C PHE A 470 15.98 -57.51 1.43
N SER A 471 15.29 -58.50 2.00
CA SER A 471 15.57 -59.09 3.31
C SER A 471 16.93 -59.80 3.36
N GLY A 472 17.51 -60.13 2.20
CA GLY A 472 18.87 -60.62 2.07
C GLY A 472 19.13 -61.32 0.74
N LEU A 473 20.36 -61.82 0.58
CA LEU A 473 20.81 -62.54 -0.62
C LEU A 473 19.91 -63.76 -0.93
N ALA A 474 19.46 -64.48 0.09
CA ALA A 474 18.64 -65.68 -0.06
C ALA A 474 17.31 -65.38 -0.79
N GLU A 475 16.67 -64.25 -0.48
CA GLU A 475 15.44 -63.82 -1.15
C GLU A 475 15.69 -63.56 -2.64
N VAL A 476 16.76 -62.84 -2.96
CA VAL A 476 17.15 -62.54 -4.35
C VAL A 476 17.42 -63.83 -5.13
N LEU A 477 18.20 -64.76 -4.57
CA LEU A 477 18.54 -66.03 -5.22
C LEU A 477 17.30 -66.91 -5.47
N ASN A 478 16.37 -66.95 -4.52
CA ASN A 478 15.09 -67.63 -4.69
C ASN A 478 14.27 -67.01 -5.84
N LEU A 479 14.18 -65.68 -5.89
CA LEU A 479 13.41 -64.97 -6.91
C LEU A 479 14.00 -65.10 -8.32
N ILE A 480 15.32 -65.27 -8.45
CA ILE A 480 15.97 -65.53 -9.75
C ILE A 480 16.13 -67.02 -10.06
N GLY A 481 15.67 -67.93 -9.19
CA GLY A 481 15.76 -69.38 -9.38
C GLY A 481 17.19 -69.92 -9.39
N PHE A 482 18.14 -69.24 -8.75
CA PHE A 482 19.56 -69.61 -8.79
C PHE A 482 19.97 -70.39 -7.53
N GLN A 483 20.34 -71.66 -7.71
CA GLN A 483 20.94 -72.46 -6.64
C GLN A 483 22.46 -72.26 -6.61
N THR A 484 23.00 -71.92 -5.43
CA THR A 484 24.44 -71.71 -5.29
C THR A 484 25.19 -73.05 -5.42
N PRO A 485 26.23 -73.15 -6.26
CA PRO A 485 27.01 -74.38 -6.38
C PRO A 485 27.61 -74.79 -5.02
N SER A 486 27.39 -76.04 -4.61
CA SER A 486 27.97 -76.61 -3.39
C SER A 486 29.49 -76.72 -3.55
N ARG A 487 30.25 -75.80 -2.94
CA ARG A 487 31.72 -75.94 -2.88
C ARG A 487 32.09 -76.96 -1.79
N PRO A 488 32.99 -77.92 -2.05
CA PRO A 488 33.50 -78.80 -1.00
C PRO A 488 34.15 -77.96 0.10
N ARG A 489 33.66 -78.12 1.33
CA ARG A 489 34.22 -77.43 2.50
C ARG A 489 35.64 -77.93 2.71
N ARG A 490 36.65 -77.05 2.60
CA ARG A 490 38.00 -77.36 3.07
C ARG A 490 37.92 -77.73 4.56
N PRO A 491 38.50 -78.87 5.01
CA PRO A 491 38.51 -79.23 6.41
C PRO A 491 39.16 -78.10 7.21
N ARG A 492 38.49 -77.68 8.29
CA ARG A 492 39.03 -76.70 9.24
C ARG A 492 40.35 -77.24 9.77
N ARG A 493 41.47 -76.54 9.52
CA ARG A 493 42.72 -76.83 10.23
C ARG A 493 42.46 -76.64 11.74
N PRO A 494 42.83 -77.61 12.59
CA PRO A 494 42.69 -77.46 14.03
C PRO A 494 43.54 -76.28 14.48
N ARG A 495 42.92 -75.44 15.31
CA ARG A 495 43.50 -74.22 15.86
C ARG A 495 44.58 -74.66 16.86
N THR A 496 45.86 -74.51 16.52
CA THR A 496 46.95 -74.65 17.49
C THR A 496 46.74 -73.63 18.60
N LYS A 497 46.49 -74.11 19.82
CA LYS A 497 46.47 -73.25 21.02
C LYS A 497 47.90 -72.74 21.24
N PRO A 498 48.10 -71.43 21.48
CA PRO A 498 49.38 -70.95 21.97
C PRO A 498 49.62 -71.57 23.35
N THR A 499 50.77 -72.19 23.53
CA THR A 499 51.31 -72.59 24.82
C THR A 499 51.45 -71.36 25.70
N SER A 500 50.80 -71.39 26.86
CA SER A 500 51.04 -70.45 27.95
C SER A 500 52.47 -70.62 28.43
N SER A 501 53.33 -69.63 28.15
CA SER A 501 54.59 -69.44 28.86
C SER A 501 54.25 -68.98 30.28
N SER A 502 54.13 -69.94 31.18
CA SER A 502 54.32 -69.73 32.60
C SER A 502 55.81 -69.62 32.89
N THR A 503 56.12 -68.74 33.86
CA THR A 503 57.10 -68.94 34.93
C THR A 503 58.35 -68.04 34.91
N GLU A 504 58.36 -67.13 35.90
CA GLU A 504 59.47 -66.66 36.77
C GLU A 504 60.64 -65.93 36.10
N LEU A 505 60.93 -64.66 36.45
CA LEU A 505 61.38 -64.14 37.76
C LEU A 505 61.06 -62.65 37.88
#